data_AF-A0A0D7NMH0-F1
#
_entry.id   AF-A0A0D7NMH0-F1
#
_cell.length_a   1.000
_cell.length_b   1.000
_cell.length_c   1.000
_cell.angle_alpha   90.00
_cell.angle_beta   90.00
_cell.angle_gamma   90.00
#
_symmetry.space_group_name_H-M   'P 1'
#
loop_
_entity.id
_entity.type
_entity.pdbx_description
1 polymer ?
#
loop_
_entity_poly.entity_id
_entity_poly.type
_entity_poly.pdbx_seq_one_letter_code
_entity_poly.pdbx_strand_id
1 'polypeptide(L)'
;MTDNASYVDMLRKFGTDLGLPKLNVDELLQTQRKNLDALGQSAKVAAQGAQSVAQKQREVLEAGLREAATLAREYMPLKIQENLALQTEFTRKVFDIAVKGAQDSASTARQSTTDAVKIIQDRVKESFEEFRASVRPNKSV
;
A
#
# COMPACT_ATOMS: atom_id res chain seq x y z
N MET A 1 -27.50 9.69 23.70
CA MET A 1 -26.25 10.46 23.85
C MET A 1 -25.48 9.86 25.01
N THR A 2 -24.76 8.75 24.83
CA THR A 2 -24.17 8.02 25.97
C THR A 2 -22.96 7.12 25.67
N ASP A 3 -22.33 7.18 24.50
CA ASP A 3 -21.26 6.21 24.18
C ASP A 3 -19.86 6.71 24.56
N ASN A 4 -19.50 7.97 24.29
CA ASN A 4 -18.13 8.44 24.51
C ASN A 4 -17.71 8.51 25.99
N ALA A 5 -18.63 8.84 26.90
CA ALA A 5 -18.33 8.87 28.34
C ALA A 5 -18.04 7.46 28.89
N SER A 6 -18.79 6.45 28.42
CA SER A 6 -18.66 5.06 28.87
C SER A 6 -17.29 4.46 28.54
N TYR A 7 -16.78 4.67 27.32
CA TYR A 7 -15.47 4.17 26.92
C TYR A 7 -14.32 4.83 27.69
N VAL A 8 -14.42 6.14 27.93
CA VAL A 8 -13.41 6.90 28.69
C VAL A 8 -13.40 6.46 30.14
N ASP A 9 -14.57 6.26 30.75
CA ASP A 9 -14.69 5.77 32.13
C ASP A 9 -14.20 4.33 32.28
N MET A 10 -14.44 3.47 31.28
CA MET A 10 -13.94 2.10 31.24
C MET A 10 -12.41 2.06 31.13
N LEU A 11 -11.81 2.91 30.29
CA LEU A 11 -10.35 3.04 30.17
C LEU A 11 -9.73 3.57 31.48
N ARG A 12 -10.35 4.58 32.10
CA ARG A 12 -9.92 5.14 33.39
C ARG A 12 -9.97 4.07 34.49
N LYS A 13 -11.05 3.29 34.55
CA LYS A 13 -11.19 2.18 35.50
C LYS A 13 -10.12 1.12 35.28
N PHE A 14 -9.91 0.69 34.04
CA PHE A 14 -8.84 -0.26 33.68
C PHE A 14 -7.44 0.25 34.06
N GLY A 15 -7.14 1.52 33.80
CA GLY A 15 -5.87 2.13 34.20
C GLY A 15 -5.70 2.20 35.72
N THR A 16 -6.78 2.51 36.45
CA THR A 16 -6.80 2.55 37.92
C THR A 16 -6.62 1.16 38.52
N ASP A 17 -7.28 0.14 37.95
CA ASP A 17 -7.16 -1.27 38.37
C ASP A 17 -5.74 -1.83 38.16
N LEU A 18 -4.99 -1.29 37.19
CA LEU A 18 -3.58 -1.60 36.94
C LEU A 18 -2.59 -0.74 37.75
N GLY A 19 -3.08 0.15 38.62
CA GLY A 19 -2.25 1.05 39.42
C GLY A 19 -1.55 2.15 38.60
N LEU A 20 -2.00 2.42 37.38
CA LEU A 20 -1.42 3.45 36.52
C LEU A 20 -1.88 4.85 37.01
N PRO A 21 -0.98 5.86 37.02
CA PRO A 21 -1.36 7.24 37.32
C PRO A 21 -2.48 7.73 36.39
N LYS A 22 -3.24 8.75 36.83
CA LYS A 22 -4.38 9.33 36.11
C LYS A 22 -4.09 9.46 34.59
N LEU A 23 -4.76 8.63 33.79
CA LEU A 23 -4.63 8.62 32.33
C LEU A 23 -5.01 9.99 31.75
N ASN A 24 -4.12 10.57 30.93
CA ASN A 24 -4.39 11.80 30.20
C ASN A 24 -5.34 11.50 29.02
N VAL A 25 -6.62 11.85 29.18
CA VAL A 25 -7.67 11.56 28.18
C VAL A 25 -7.45 12.33 26.88
N ASP A 26 -6.89 13.55 26.95
CA ASP A 26 -6.61 14.34 25.76
C ASP A 26 -5.48 13.72 24.92
N GLU A 27 -4.45 13.19 25.57
CA GLU A 27 -3.40 12.40 24.89
C GLU A 27 -3.96 11.12 24.27
N LEU A 28 -4.84 10.40 24.97
CA LEU A 28 -5.48 9.20 24.44
C LEU A 28 -6.32 9.50 23.19
N LEU A 29 -7.08 10.60 23.19
CA LEU A 29 -7.85 11.02 22.02
C LEU A 29 -6.93 11.39 20.85
N GLN A 30 -5.79 12.03 21.11
CA GLN A 30 -4.79 12.31 20.07
C GLN A 30 -4.15 11.02 19.53
N THR A 31 -3.80 10.06 20.38
CA THR A 31 -3.29 8.73 19.97
C THR A 31 -4.29 8.02 19.06
N GLN A 32 -5.59 8.06 19.38
CA GLN A 32 -6.61 7.46 18.53
C GLN A 32 -6.78 8.19 17.19
N ARG A 33 -6.67 9.52 17.17
CA ARG A 33 -6.67 10.29 15.92
C ARG A 33 -5.51 9.87 15.02
N LYS A 34 -4.30 9.79 15.57
CA LYS A 34 -3.10 9.33 14.85
C LYS A 34 -3.24 7.90 14.34
N ASN A 35 -3.92 7.02 15.08
CA ASN A 35 -4.21 5.64 14.62
C ASN A 35 -5.09 5.64 13.36
N LEU A 36 -6.16 6.43 13.36
CA LEU A 36 -7.07 6.56 12.21
C LEU A 36 -6.36 7.18 11.00
N ASP A 37 -5.52 8.18 11.22
CA ASP A 37 -4.73 8.80 10.16
C ASP A 37 -3.75 7.79 9.54
N ALA A 38 -3.05 7.00 10.36
CA ALA A 38 -2.13 5.96 9.88
C ALA A 38 -2.85 4.86 9.09
N LEU A 39 -4.04 4.43 9.54
CA LEU A 39 -4.88 3.48 8.80
C LEU A 39 -5.33 4.06 7.45
N GLY A 40 -5.75 5.33 7.44
CA GLY A 40 -6.12 6.03 6.20
C GLY A 40 -4.94 6.15 5.23
N GLN A 41 -3.75 6.46 5.75
CA GLN A 41 -2.53 6.55 4.94
C GLN A 41 -2.09 5.19 4.39
N SER A 42 -2.17 4.13 5.20
CA SER A 42 -1.91 2.75 4.77
C SER A 42 -2.85 2.32 3.65
N ALA A 43 -4.16 2.57 3.81
CA ALA A 43 -5.17 2.30 2.79
C ALA A 43 -4.92 3.09 1.50
N LYS A 44 -4.51 4.36 1.62
CA LYS A 44 -4.15 5.20 0.46
C LYS A 44 -2.95 4.63 -0.31
N VAL A 45 -1.89 4.21 0.37
CA VAL A 45 -0.71 3.60 -0.26
C VAL A 45 -1.08 2.30 -0.97
N ALA A 46 -1.89 1.45 -0.34
CA ALA A 46 -2.39 0.23 -0.97
C ALA A 46 -3.21 0.55 -2.25
N ALA A 47 -4.10 1.55 -2.20
CA ALA A 47 -4.90 1.98 -3.35
C ALA A 47 -4.02 2.55 -4.48
N GLN A 48 -3.00 3.33 -4.15
CA GLN A 48 -2.01 3.83 -5.13
C GLN A 48 -1.25 2.68 -5.79
N GLY A 49 -0.91 1.64 -5.04
CA GLY A 49 -0.33 0.41 -5.56
C GLY A 49 -1.22 -0.26 -6.62
N ALA A 50 -2.51 -0.43 -6.31
CA ALA A 50 -3.48 -0.99 -7.24
C ALA A 50 -3.64 -0.13 -8.50
N GLN A 51 -3.71 1.19 -8.35
CA GLN A 51 -3.75 2.12 -9.49
C GLN A 51 -2.49 2.01 -10.35
N SER A 52 -1.31 1.91 -9.73
CA SER A 52 -0.04 1.77 -10.44
C SER A 52 0.05 0.44 -11.20
N VAL A 53 -0.48 -0.66 -10.66
CA VAL A 53 -0.60 -1.94 -11.39
C VAL A 53 -1.54 -1.78 -12.60
N ALA A 54 -2.70 -1.14 -12.43
CA ALA A 54 -3.63 -0.91 -13.53
C ALA A 54 -3.01 -0.04 -14.65
N GLN A 55 -2.26 1.00 -14.27
CA GLN A 55 -1.51 1.83 -15.20
C GLN A 55 -0.50 1.00 -16.00
N LYS A 56 0.28 0.14 -15.34
CA LYS A 56 1.25 -0.75 -15.98
C LYS A 56 0.58 -1.74 -16.94
N GLN A 57 -0.57 -2.31 -16.58
CA GLN A 57 -1.31 -3.18 -17.49
C GLN A 57 -1.72 -2.44 -18.77
N ARG A 58 -2.14 -1.17 -18.67
CA ARG A 58 -2.43 -0.34 -19.83
C ARG A 58 -1.19 -0.11 -20.71
N GLU A 59 -0.07 0.23 -20.10
CA GLU A 59 1.20 0.45 -20.81
C GLU A 59 1.67 -0.81 -21.56
N VAL A 60 1.54 -1.98 -20.94
CA VAL A 60 1.85 -3.29 -21.56
C VAL A 60 0.95 -3.55 -22.78
N LEU A 61 -0.35 -3.26 -22.67
CA LEU A 61 -1.29 -3.38 -23.79
C LEU A 61 -0.96 -2.41 -24.93
N GLU A 62 -0.68 -1.14 -24.60
CA GLU A 62 -0.29 -0.13 -25.58
C GLU A 62 1.00 -0.53 -26.32
N ALA A 63 1.99 -1.07 -25.60
CA ALA A 63 3.23 -1.59 -26.19
C ALA A 63 2.95 -2.76 -27.14
N GLY A 64 2.11 -3.72 -26.74
CA GLY A 64 1.71 -4.84 -27.59
C GLY A 64 0.99 -4.39 -28.87
N LEU A 65 0.07 -3.42 -28.78
CA LEU A 65 -0.63 -2.87 -29.94
C LEU A 65 0.31 -2.11 -30.89
N ARG A 66 1.28 -1.35 -30.35
CA ARG A 66 2.30 -0.68 -31.17
C ARG A 66 3.16 -1.69 -31.90
N GLU A 67 3.61 -2.74 -31.23
CA GLU A 67 4.43 -3.77 -31.86
C GLU A 67 3.68 -4.50 -32.97
N ALA A 68 2.42 -4.88 -32.73
CA ALA A 68 1.56 -5.49 -33.75
C ALA A 68 1.35 -4.56 -34.96
N ALA A 69 1.17 -3.25 -34.74
CA ALA A 69 1.04 -2.27 -35.80
C ALA A 69 2.35 -2.07 -36.61
N THR A 70 3.51 -2.11 -35.95
CA THR A 70 4.83 -2.06 -36.61
C THR A 70 5.02 -3.27 -37.51
N LEU A 71 4.75 -4.47 -37.01
CA LEU A 71 4.83 -5.70 -37.78
C LEU A 71 3.85 -5.72 -38.96
N ALA A 72 2.62 -5.24 -38.77
CA ALA A 72 1.68 -5.13 -39.87
C ALA A 72 2.23 -4.22 -40.99
N ARG A 73 2.88 -3.09 -40.65
CA ARG A 73 3.48 -2.18 -41.65
C ARG A 73 4.72 -2.74 -42.31
N GLU A 74 5.60 -3.38 -41.56
CA GLU A 74 6.88 -3.90 -42.08
C GLU A 74 6.70 -5.11 -43.01
N TYR A 75 5.61 -5.89 -42.84
CA TYR A 75 5.46 -7.20 -43.50
C TYR A 75 4.25 -7.33 -44.44
N MET A 76 3.53 -6.21 -44.72
CA MET A 76 2.44 -6.16 -45.71
C MET A 76 2.76 -6.70 -47.13
N PRO A 77 4.02 -6.82 -47.62
CA PRO A 77 4.27 -7.43 -48.92
C PRO A 77 4.67 -8.93 -48.91
N LEU A 78 4.73 -9.64 -47.77
CA LEU A 78 5.24 -11.03 -47.74
C LEU A 78 4.24 -12.02 -47.11
N LYS A 79 4.06 -13.16 -47.78
CA LYS A 79 3.17 -14.25 -47.35
C LYS A 79 3.55 -14.72 -45.94
N ILE A 80 2.59 -14.65 -45.02
CA ILE A 80 2.70 -14.98 -43.58
C ILE A 80 3.31 -16.37 -43.31
N GLN A 81 3.23 -17.30 -44.27
CA GLN A 81 3.77 -18.66 -44.16
C GLN A 81 5.28 -18.80 -44.40
N GLU A 82 5.96 -17.84 -45.02
CA GLU A 82 7.37 -18.03 -45.46
C GLU A 82 8.42 -17.43 -44.51
N ASN A 83 8.02 -16.71 -43.46
CA ASN A 83 8.96 -15.99 -42.60
C ASN A 83 8.98 -16.50 -41.15
N LEU A 84 9.51 -17.72 -40.95
CA LEU A 84 9.70 -18.35 -39.64
C LEU A 84 10.52 -17.50 -38.65
N ALA A 85 11.50 -16.74 -39.17
CA ALA A 85 12.30 -15.83 -38.36
C ALA A 85 11.43 -14.72 -37.75
N LEU A 86 10.52 -14.16 -38.55
CA LEU A 86 9.60 -13.13 -38.11
C LEU A 86 8.64 -13.60 -37.02
N GLN A 87 8.05 -14.78 -37.20
CA GLN A 87 7.14 -15.37 -36.21
C GLN A 87 7.87 -15.62 -34.88
N THR A 88 9.14 -16.02 -34.94
CA THR A 88 9.98 -16.24 -33.76
C THR A 88 10.30 -14.93 -33.04
N GLU A 89 10.67 -13.86 -33.76
CA GLU A 89 10.94 -12.57 -33.16
C GLU A 89 9.70 -11.92 -32.54
N PHE A 90 8.56 -11.99 -33.22
CA PHE A 90 7.29 -11.51 -32.66
C PHE A 90 6.93 -12.24 -31.38
N THR A 91 6.98 -13.58 -31.40
CA THR A 91 6.67 -14.40 -30.22
C THR A 91 7.61 -14.08 -29.06
N ARG A 92 8.92 -13.91 -29.33
CA ARG A 92 9.91 -13.50 -28.33
C ARG A 92 9.56 -12.14 -27.72
N LYS A 93 9.27 -11.13 -28.55
CA LYS A 93 8.93 -9.77 -28.07
C LYS A 93 7.64 -9.74 -27.25
N VAL A 94 6.60 -10.46 -27.67
CA VAL A 94 5.34 -10.57 -26.91
C VAL A 94 5.58 -11.24 -25.55
N PHE A 95 6.40 -12.30 -25.53
CA PHE A 95 6.78 -12.97 -24.29
C PHE A 95 7.56 -12.04 -23.35
N ASP A 96 8.56 -11.31 -23.86
CA ASP A 96 9.34 -10.36 -23.08
C ASP A 96 8.48 -9.24 -22.49
N ILE A 97 7.55 -8.69 -23.28
CA ILE A 97 6.58 -7.68 -22.83
C ILE A 97 5.70 -8.23 -21.70
N ALA A 98 5.19 -9.45 -21.84
CA ALA A 98 4.35 -10.09 -20.84
C ALA A 98 5.11 -10.40 -19.54
N VAL A 99 6.32 -10.97 -19.64
CA VAL A 99 7.17 -11.29 -18.47
C VAL A 99 7.56 -10.01 -17.73
N LYS A 100 7.98 -8.98 -18.45
CA LYS A 100 8.32 -7.69 -17.85
C LYS A 100 7.12 -7.05 -17.17
N GLY A 101 5.95 -7.05 -17.82
CA GLY A 101 4.70 -6.57 -17.23
C GLY A 101 4.30 -7.30 -15.95
N ALA A 102 4.49 -8.63 -15.91
CA ALA A 102 4.23 -9.45 -14.73
C ALA A 102 5.23 -9.16 -13.59
N GLN A 103 6.52 -9.04 -13.89
CA GLN A 103 7.56 -8.68 -12.92
C GLN A 103 7.30 -7.29 -12.30
N ASP A 104 7.00 -6.32 -13.14
CA ASP A 104 6.75 -4.94 -12.73
C ASP A 104 5.47 -4.84 -11.87
N SER A 105 4.42 -5.59 -12.20
CA SER A 105 3.19 -5.66 -11.41
C SER A 105 3.44 -6.31 -10.04
N ALA A 106 4.21 -7.42 -10.02
CA ALA A 106 4.56 -8.11 -8.77
C ALA A 106 5.45 -7.23 -7.87
N SER A 107 6.38 -6.49 -8.44
CA SER A 107 7.22 -5.52 -7.72
C SER A 107 6.37 -4.42 -7.09
N THR A 108 5.49 -3.78 -7.86
CA THR A 108 4.59 -2.73 -7.35
C THR A 108 3.67 -3.24 -6.25
N ALA A 109 3.06 -4.41 -6.42
CA ALA A 109 2.16 -4.99 -5.42
C ALA A 109 2.90 -5.31 -4.12
N ARG A 110 4.10 -5.90 -4.20
CA ARG A 110 4.94 -6.18 -3.04
C ARG A 110 5.33 -4.89 -2.32
N GLN A 111 5.85 -3.90 -3.05
CA GLN A 111 6.31 -2.66 -2.47
C GLN A 111 5.17 -1.89 -1.78
N SER A 112 4.01 -1.79 -2.43
CA SER A 112 2.84 -1.11 -1.84
C SER A 112 2.34 -1.79 -0.57
N THR A 113 2.40 -3.13 -0.53
CA THR A 113 2.06 -3.90 0.69
C THR A 113 3.09 -3.67 1.79
N THR A 114 4.38 -3.71 1.45
CA THR A 114 5.47 -3.43 2.40
C THR A 114 5.35 -2.04 2.99
N ASP A 115 5.10 -1.02 2.17
CA ASP A 115 4.98 0.37 2.62
C ASP A 115 3.73 0.57 3.48
N ALA A 116 2.59 -0.04 3.11
CA ALA A 116 1.37 -0.03 3.89
C ALA A 116 1.54 -0.68 5.27
N VAL A 117 2.25 -1.81 5.35
CA VAL A 117 2.57 -2.51 6.61
C VAL A 117 3.54 -1.69 7.44
N LYS A 118 4.55 -1.06 6.82
CA LYS A 118 5.52 -0.22 7.53
C LYS A 118 4.84 0.95 8.26
N ILE A 119 3.86 1.61 7.62
CA ILE A 119 3.07 2.67 8.25
C ILE A 119 2.39 2.16 9.54
N ILE A 120 1.80 0.97 9.50
CA ILE A 120 1.16 0.38 10.68
C ILE A 120 2.20 0.00 11.74
N GLN A 121 3.32 -0.61 11.35
CA GLN A 121 4.40 -0.99 12.27
C GLN A 121 4.98 0.23 13.00
N ASP A 122 5.24 1.31 12.27
CA ASP A 122 5.79 2.54 12.85
C ASP A 122 4.76 3.18 13.80
N ARG A 123 3.47 3.18 13.43
CA ARG A 123 2.41 3.66 14.33
C ARG A 123 2.29 2.82 15.60
N VAL A 124 2.47 1.50 15.52
CA VAL A 124 2.49 0.62 16.70
C VAL A 124 3.66 0.99 17.62
N LYS A 125 4.86 1.22 17.10
CA LYS A 125 6.02 1.66 17.90
C LYS A 125 5.76 3.00 18.57
N GLU A 126 5.25 3.98 17.82
CA GLU A 126 4.88 5.29 18.36
C GLU A 126 3.81 5.18 19.44
N SER A 127 2.81 4.31 19.27
CA SER A 127 1.77 4.08 20.28
C SER A 127 2.34 3.54 21.59
N PHE A 128 3.38 2.70 21.54
CA PHE A 128 4.09 2.23 22.74
C PHE A 128 4.87 3.35 23.43
N GLU A 129 5.46 4.28 22.67
CA GLU A 129 6.16 5.44 23.22
C GLU A 129 5.18 6.44 23.87
N GLU A 130 4.06 6.71 23.20
CA GLU A 130 2.98 7.54 23.73
C GLU A 130 2.43 6.95 25.03
N PHE A 131 2.13 5.65 25.06
CA PHE A 131 1.67 4.98 26.27
C PHE A 131 2.70 5.08 27.42
N ARG A 132 3.99 4.89 27.14
CA ARG A 132 5.06 5.06 28.13
C ARG A 132 5.16 6.50 28.66
N ALA A 133 4.90 7.49 27.81
CA ALA A 133 4.90 8.90 28.21
C ALA A 133 3.70 9.21 29.11
N SER A 134 2.51 8.73 28.76
CA SER A 134 1.26 8.97 29.51
C SER A 134 1.22 8.30 30.89
N VAL A 135 2.08 7.30 31.14
CA VAL A 135 2.20 6.58 32.43
C VAL A 135 3.26 7.19 33.36
N ARG A 136 4.12 8.11 32.86
CA ARG A 136 5.09 8.79 33.73
C ARG A 136 4.37 9.77 34.66
N PRO A 137 4.75 9.83 35.96
CA PRO A 137 4.16 10.79 36.88
C PRO A 137 4.43 12.21 36.38
N ASN A 138 3.38 13.00 36.28
CA ASN A 138 3.48 14.44 36.01
C ASN A 138 4.42 15.04 37.07
N LYS A 139 5.54 15.64 36.68
CA LYS A 139 6.33 16.45 37.60
C LYS A 139 5.49 17.68 37.92
N SER A 140 4.77 17.63 39.03
CA SER A 140 4.14 18.79 39.64
C SER A 140 5.21 19.86 39.85
N VAL A 141 5.04 21.02 39.21
CA VAL A 141 5.64 22.29 39.67
C VAL A 141 4.80 22.79 40.82
#